data_AF-A0A1Q7S254-F1
#
_entry.id   AF-A0A1Q7S254-F1
#
_cell.length_a   1.000
_cell.length_b   1.000
_cell.length_c   1.000
_cell.angle_alpha   90.00
_cell.angle_beta   90.00
_cell.angle_gamma   90.00
#
_symmetry.space_group_name_H-M   'P 1'
#
loop_
_entity.id
_entity.type
_entity.pdbx_description
1 polymer ?
#
loop_
_entity_poly.entity_id
_entity_poly.type
_entity_poly.pdbx_seq_one_letter_code
_entity_poly.pdbx_strand_id
1 'polypeptide(L)'
;MPLWGSYSLLPEKEYFCIQTERESMNGNFHRRRVTIVSLLTGVCLILSTVALAADTVTFAKDVAPILQEKCQECHHTGSMAPMSLVTYEEARPWAKAIRERVITRQMPPWHIDPTVGV
;
A
#
# COMPACT_ATOMS: atom_id res chain seq x y z
N MET A 1 -1.50 91.24 8.82
CA MET A 1 -0.48 90.67 7.91
C MET A 1 0.66 90.20 8.81
N PRO A 2 1.08 88.91 8.92
CA PRO A 2 0.89 87.69 8.11
C PRO A 2 0.01 86.62 8.83
N LEU A 3 -0.77 85.74 8.18
CA LEU A 3 -0.54 84.51 7.38
C LEU A 3 -0.56 83.20 8.19
N TRP A 4 -1.66 82.45 8.00
CA TRP A 4 -1.78 80.98 7.99
C TRP A 4 -1.65 80.26 9.37
N GLY A 5 -2.40 79.22 9.69
CA GLY A 5 -3.32 78.43 8.88
C GLY A 5 -4.00 77.41 9.78
N SER A 6 -5.29 77.29 9.54
CA SER A 6 -6.26 76.41 10.17
C SER A 6 -5.86 74.94 10.08
N TYR A 7 -5.81 74.24 11.21
CA TYR A 7 -6.01 72.78 11.24
C TYR A 7 -7.34 72.49 11.92
N SER A 8 -8.39 72.79 11.16
CA SER A 8 -9.73 72.31 11.40
C SER A 8 -9.78 70.80 11.16
N LEU A 9 -10.17 70.05 12.18
CA LEU A 9 -11.10 68.91 12.13
C LEU A 9 -11.11 68.12 10.79
N LEU A 10 -10.30 67.07 10.70
CA LEU A 10 -10.55 65.99 9.76
C LEU A 10 -11.66 65.07 10.32
N PRO A 11 -12.63 64.65 9.50
CA PRO A 11 -13.88 64.06 9.97
C PRO A 11 -13.72 62.57 10.31
N GLU A 12 -14.25 62.14 11.46
CA GLU A 12 -14.22 60.74 11.96
C GLU A 12 -14.83 59.70 10.99
N LYS A 13 -15.54 60.14 9.95
CA LYS A 13 -16.28 59.28 9.01
C LYS A 13 -15.42 58.49 8.02
N GLU A 14 -14.19 58.89 7.74
CA GLU A 14 -13.30 58.15 6.82
C GLU A 14 -12.58 56.97 7.49
N TYR A 15 -12.30 57.06 8.80
CA TYR A 15 -11.67 55.96 9.54
C TYR A 15 -12.60 54.75 9.71
N PHE A 16 -13.91 54.96 9.81
CA PHE A 16 -14.89 53.88 9.95
C PHE A 16 -15.05 53.02 8.69
N CYS A 17 -14.92 53.61 7.48
CA CYS A 17 -15.02 52.86 6.23
C CYS A 17 -13.87 51.85 6.06
N ILE A 18 -12.63 52.26 6.38
CA ILE A 18 -11.44 51.41 6.29
C ILE A 18 -11.43 50.28 7.34
N GLN A 19 -12.06 50.48 8.50
CA GLN A 19 -12.12 49.48 9.57
C GLN A 19 -13.06 48.31 9.24
N THR A 20 -14.21 48.57 8.61
CA THR A 20 -15.20 47.52 8.30
C THR A 20 -14.74 46.55 7.19
N GLU A 21 -13.98 47.01 6.19
CA GLU A 21 -13.43 46.15 5.13
C GLU A 21 -12.32 45.22 5.66
N ARG A 22 -11.48 45.72 6.59
CA ARG A 22 -10.39 44.97 7.22
C ARG A 22 -10.91 43.83 8.10
N GLU A 23 -12.03 44.03 8.80
CA GLU A 23 -12.67 43.02 9.65
C GLU A 23 -13.33 41.90 8.83
N SER A 24 -14.01 42.25 7.74
CA SER A 24 -14.63 41.29 6.80
C SER A 24 -13.59 40.41 6.08
N MET A 25 -12.46 40.98 5.68
CA MET A 25 -11.35 40.23 5.06
C MET A 25 -10.67 39.26 6.03
N ASN A 26 -10.54 39.62 7.31
CA ASN A 26 -9.92 38.76 8.33
C ASN A 26 -10.81 37.55 8.68
N GLY A 27 -12.14 37.75 8.72
CA GLY A 27 -13.12 36.68 8.96
C GLY A 27 -13.19 35.63 7.85
N ASN A 28 -13.17 36.06 6.58
CA ASN A 28 -13.18 35.14 5.43
C ASN A 28 -11.87 34.36 5.28
N PHE A 29 -10.74 34.96 5.64
CA PHE A 29 -9.45 34.28 5.63
C PHE A 29 -9.32 33.25 6.77
N HIS A 30 -9.79 33.61 7.98
CA HIS A 30 -9.83 32.68 9.11
C HIS A 30 -10.78 31.50 8.84
N ARG A 31 -11.96 31.75 8.27
CA ARG A 31 -12.95 30.72 7.92
C ARG A 31 -12.48 29.80 6.79
N ARG A 32 -11.74 30.31 5.80
CA ARG A 32 -11.09 29.50 4.74
C ARG A 32 -9.90 28.68 5.27
N ARG A 33 -9.14 29.21 6.21
CA ARG A 33 -8.01 28.49 6.84
C ARG A 33 -8.50 27.33 7.71
N VAL A 34 -9.55 27.53 8.49
CA VAL A 34 -10.15 26.48 9.34
C VAL A 34 -10.75 25.35 8.50
N THR A 35 -11.44 25.66 7.39
CA THR A 35 -11.99 24.61 6.52
C THR A 35 -10.93 23.81 5.80
N ILE A 36 -9.84 24.44 5.31
CA ILE A 36 -8.73 23.73 4.66
C ILE A 36 -7.99 22.84 5.65
N VAL A 37 -7.71 23.33 6.87
CA VAL A 37 -7.01 22.54 7.91
C VAL A 37 -7.86 21.34 8.35
N SER A 38 -9.16 21.51 8.58
CA SER A 38 -10.05 20.40 8.95
C SER A 38 -10.19 19.33 7.86
N LEU A 39 -10.22 19.72 6.58
CA LEU A 39 -10.23 18.78 5.45
C LEU A 39 -8.92 17.98 5.36
N LEU A 40 -7.77 18.64 5.53
CA LEU A 40 -6.45 17.99 5.46
C LEU A 40 -6.22 17.02 6.63
N THR A 41 -6.63 17.38 7.86
CA THR A 41 -6.52 16.49 9.02
C THR A 41 -7.48 15.29 8.93
N GLY A 42 -8.68 15.48 8.38
CA GLY A 42 -9.64 14.40 8.17
C GLY A 42 -9.14 13.36 7.16
N VAL A 43 -8.54 13.80 6.05
CA VAL A 43 -7.99 12.91 5.01
C VAL A 43 -6.78 12.10 5.52
N CYS A 44 -5.92 12.69 6.36
CA CYS A 44 -4.73 12.02 6.88
C CYS A 44 -5.06 10.86 7.85
N LEU A 45 -6.15 11.00 8.64
CA LEU A 45 -6.60 9.95 9.56
C LEU A 45 -7.19 8.72 8.85
N ILE A 46 -7.79 8.89 7.66
CA ILE A 46 -8.41 7.78 6.91
C ILE A 46 -7.36 6.90 6.22
N LEU A 47 -6.17 7.45 5.91
CA LEU A 47 -5.12 6.73 5.18
C LEU A 47 -4.31 5.76 6.07
N SER A 48 -4.38 5.89 7.40
CA SER A 48 -3.51 5.14 8.32
C SER A 48 -3.99 3.71 8.64
N THR A 49 -5.18 3.30 8.20
CA THR A 49 -5.79 2.00 8.58
C THR A 49 -5.52 0.86 7.60
N VAL A 50 -4.87 1.11 6.45
CA VAL A 50 -4.67 0.10 5.38
C VAL A 50 -3.38 -0.74 5.57
N ALA A 51 -2.54 -0.44 6.57
CA ALA A 51 -1.19 -1.01 6.66
C ALA A 51 -1.03 -2.29 7.49
N LEU A 52 -2.10 -2.94 7.97
CA LEU A 52 -2.02 -4.15 8.83
C LEU A 52 -2.70 -5.39 8.21
N ALA A 53 -2.35 -5.74 6.97
CA ALA A 53 -2.59 -7.11 6.49
C ALA A 53 -1.31 -7.92 6.68
N ALA A 54 -1.30 -8.80 7.69
CA ALA A 54 -0.26 -9.83 7.80
C ALA A 54 -0.33 -10.71 6.55
N ASP A 55 0.78 -10.87 5.83
CA ASP A 55 0.83 -11.63 4.58
C ASP A 55 0.66 -13.13 4.90
N THR A 56 -0.58 -13.59 4.89
CA THR A 56 -0.90 -15.01 5.12
C THR A 56 -0.45 -15.81 3.92
N VAL A 57 0.51 -16.72 4.11
CA VAL A 57 0.94 -17.63 3.05
C VAL A 57 -0.23 -18.54 2.66
N THR A 58 -0.57 -18.56 1.38
CA THR A 58 -1.62 -19.41 0.84
C THR A 58 -1.09 -20.33 -0.24
N PHE A 59 -1.70 -21.50 -0.40
CA PHE A 59 -1.29 -22.46 -1.41
C PHE A 59 -1.34 -21.85 -2.81
N ALA A 60 -2.45 -21.18 -3.16
CA ALA A 60 -2.66 -20.66 -4.51
C ALA A 60 -1.70 -19.52 -4.88
N LYS A 61 -1.40 -18.60 -3.95
CA LYS A 61 -0.55 -17.44 -4.21
C LYS A 61 0.94 -17.79 -4.16
N ASP A 62 1.34 -18.59 -3.17
CA ASP A 62 2.76 -18.70 -2.81
C ASP A 62 3.35 -20.08 -3.14
N VAL A 63 2.57 -21.16 -3.01
CA VAL A 63 3.08 -22.53 -3.16
C VAL A 63 2.88 -23.06 -4.57
N ALA A 64 1.70 -22.86 -5.15
CA ALA A 64 1.33 -23.37 -6.47
C ALA A 64 2.29 -22.90 -7.58
N PRO A 65 2.73 -21.63 -7.64
CA PRO A 65 3.70 -21.19 -8.65
C PRO A 65 5.05 -21.91 -8.54
N ILE A 66 5.52 -22.17 -7.31
CA ILE A 66 6.79 -22.87 -7.09
C ILE A 66 6.69 -24.32 -7.56
N LEU A 67 5.57 -25.00 -7.22
CA LEU A 67 5.34 -26.36 -7.66
C LEU A 67 5.19 -26.44 -9.18
N GLN A 68 4.48 -25.49 -9.79
CA GLN A 68 4.32 -25.38 -11.25
C GLN A 68 5.68 -25.26 -11.95
N GLU A 69 6.55 -24.37 -11.47
CA GLU A 69 7.82 -24.09 -12.14
C GLU A 69 8.87 -25.20 -11.92
N LYS A 70 8.91 -25.82 -10.73
CA LYS A 70 10.04 -26.69 -10.34
C LYS A 70 9.68 -28.16 -10.16
N CYS A 71 8.41 -28.51 -10.01
CA CYS A 71 8.00 -29.86 -9.62
C CYS A 71 7.03 -30.50 -10.62
N GLN A 72 6.07 -29.73 -11.13
CA GLN A 72 4.97 -30.25 -11.93
C GLN A 72 5.40 -30.72 -13.32
N GLU A 73 6.60 -30.39 -13.81
CA GLU A 73 7.16 -30.98 -15.03
C GLU A 73 7.24 -32.52 -14.92
N CYS A 74 7.63 -33.03 -13.75
CA CYS A 74 7.70 -34.46 -13.49
C CYS A 74 6.62 -34.96 -12.55
N HIS A 75 5.89 -34.09 -11.85
CA HIS A 75 4.88 -34.42 -10.83
C HIS A 75 3.47 -33.99 -11.26
N HIS A 76 3.05 -34.48 -12.43
CA HIS A 76 1.69 -34.34 -12.92
C HIS A 76 1.07 -35.71 -13.24
N THR A 77 -0.25 -35.78 -13.36
CA THR A 77 -0.94 -37.02 -13.71
C THR A 77 -0.43 -37.57 -15.05
N GLY A 78 -0.04 -38.84 -15.07
CA GLY A 78 0.49 -39.51 -16.26
C GLY A 78 1.97 -39.23 -16.56
N SER A 79 2.68 -38.54 -15.68
CA SER A 79 4.13 -38.31 -15.77
C SER A 79 4.94 -39.45 -15.13
N MET A 80 6.26 -39.29 -15.14
CA MET A 80 7.22 -40.23 -14.55
C MET A 80 7.16 -40.33 -13.02
N ALA A 81 6.66 -39.32 -12.30
CA ALA A 81 6.56 -39.41 -10.84
C ALA A 81 5.30 -40.16 -10.39
N PRO A 82 5.38 -40.93 -9.30
CA PRO A 82 4.26 -41.74 -8.81
C PRO A 82 3.12 -40.90 -8.18
N MET A 83 3.27 -39.58 -8.07
CA MET A 83 2.28 -38.70 -7.46
C MET A 83 2.17 -37.35 -8.19
N SER A 84 0.96 -36.81 -8.19
CA SER A 84 0.62 -35.49 -8.73
C SER A 84 0.78 -34.41 -7.66
N LEU A 85 1.32 -33.25 -8.04
CA LEU A 85 1.41 -32.04 -7.20
C LEU A 85 0.67 -30.86 -7.84
N VAL A 86 -0.31 -31.15 -8.70
CA VAL A 86 -1.07 -30.14 -9.45
C VAL A 86 -2.11 -29.46 -8.56
N THR A 87 -2.81 -30.23 -7.73
CA THR A 87 -3.86 -29.73 -6.83
C THR A 87 -3.41 -29.70 -5.38
N TYR A 88 -4.09 -28.91 -4.55
CA TYR A 88 -3.76 -28.81 -3.12
C TYR A 88 -4.02 -30.14 -2.40
N GLU A 89 -5.11 -30.80 -2.74
CA GLU A 89 -5.56 -32.06 -2.15
C GLU A 89 -4.51 -33.17 -2.36
N GLU A 90 -3.90 -33.20 -3.54
CA GLU A 90 -2.84 -34.15 -3.88
C GLU A 90 -1.50 -33.77 -3.25
N ALA A 91 -1.13 -32.47 -3.22
CA ALA A 91 0.15 -32.02 -2.69
C ALA A 91 0.23 -32.06 -1.15
N ARG A 92 -0.88 -31.80 -0.45
CA ARG A 92 -0.96 -31.72 1.01
C ARG A 92 -0.39 -32.93 1.75
N PRO A 93 -0.73 -34.20 1.42
CA PRO A 93 -0.17 -35.35 2.13
C PRO A 93 1.35 -35.50 1.96
N TRP A 94 1.91 -34.97 0.87
CA TRP A 94 3.34 -35.07 0.57
C TRP A 94 4.18 -33.91 1.13
N ALA A 95 3.56 -32.88 1.73
CA ALA A 95 4.27 -31.67 2.18
C ALA A 95 5.50 -31.96 3.05
N LYS A 96 5.41 -32.91 3.99
CA LYS A 96 6.55 -33.30 4.85
C LYS A 96 7.66 -34.00 4.05
N ALA A 97 7.28 -34.86 3.10
CA ALA A 97 8.24 -35.56 2.24
C ALA A 97 8.92 -34.60 1.28
N ILE A 98 8.17 -33.67 0.66
CA ILE A 98 8.70 -32.62 -0.22
C ILE A 98 9.76 -31.81 0.54
N ARG A 99 9.44 -31.34 1.75
CA ARG A 99 10.42 -30.62 2.59
C ARG A 99 11.70 -31.43 2.76
N GLU A 100 11.58 -32.70 3.15
CA GLU A 100 12.76 -33.56 3.40
C GLU A 100 13.62 -33.73 2.15
N ARG A 101 13.00 -33.98 0.99
CA ARG A 101 13.74 -34.17 -0.28
C ARG A 101 14.37 -32.86 -0.76
N VAL A 102 13.74 -31.72 -0.50
CA VAL A 102 14.28 -30.39 -0.83
C VAL A 102 15.46 -30.02 0.05
N ILE A 103 15.37 -30.21 1.37
CA ILE A 103 16.49 -29.89 2.27
C ILE A 103 17.68 -30.83 2.05
N THR A 104 17.44 -32.09 1.69
CA THR A 104 18.50 -33.06 1.37
C THR A 104 18.98 -32.95 -0.08
N ARG A 105 18.42 -32.03 -0.86
CA ARG A 105 18.72 -31.80 -2.29
C ARG A 105 18.58 -33.05 -3.16
N GLN A 106 17.74 -33.99 -2.76
CA GLN A 106 17.36 -35.13 -3.59
C GLN A 106 16.36 -34.72 -4.67
N MET A 107 15.60 -33.65 -4.40
CA MET A 107 14.72 -32.97 -5.35
C MET A 107 14.85 -31.46 -5.11
N PRO A 108 14.83 -30.60 -6.13
CA PRO A 108 15.00 -30.91 -7.55
C PRO A 108 16.51 -31.04 -7.84
N PRO A 109 17.02 -32.27 -8.05
CA PRO A 109 17.41 -32.70 -9.39
C PRO A 109 17.38 -34.24 -9.62
N TRP A 110 16.54 -34.68 -10.56
CA TRP A 110 16.50 -36.06 -11.05
C TRP A 110 17.60 -36.28 -12.10
N HIS A 111 18.79 -36.67 -11.67
CA HIS A 111 19.82 -37.18 -12.58
C HIS A 111 19.54 -38.67 -12.79
N ILE A 112 19.02 -39.04 -13.98
CA ILE A 112 19.20 -40.41 -14.45
C ILE A 112 20.70 -40.65 -14.49
N ASP A 113 21.17 -41.69 -13.84
CA ASP A 113 22.53 -42.16 -14.03
C ASP A 113 22.69 -42.49 -15.53
N PRO A 114 23.55 -41.79 -16.28
CA PRO A 114 23.71 -42.02 -17.71
C PRO A 114 24.21 -43.44 -18.03
N THR A 115 24.65 -44.21 -17.02
CA THR A 115 25.03 -45.61 -17.17
C THR A 115 23.87 -46.60 -17.05
N VAL A 116 22.68 -46.13 -16.66
CA VAL A 116 21.49 -46.98 -16.44
C VAL A 116 20.32 -46.48 -17.30
N GLY A 117 20.46 -46.58 -18.62
CA GLY A 117 19.37 -46.37 -19.58
C GLY A 117 19.85 -46.23 -21.03
N VAL A 118 19.84 -47.35 -21.78
CA VAL A 118 20.15 -47.53 -23.23
C VAL A 118 21.42 -46.87 -23.75
#